data_AF-A0A5K3FMB9-F1
#
_entry.id   AF-A0A5K3FMB9-F1
#
_cell.length_a   1.000
_cell.length_b   1.000
_cell.length_c   1.000
_cell.angle_alpha   90.00
_cell.angle_beta   90.00
_cell.angle_gamma   90.00
#
_symmetry.space_group_name_H-M   'P 1'
#
loop_
_entity.id
_entity.type
_entity.pdbx_description
1 polymer ?
#
loop_
_entity_poly.entity_id
_entity_poly.type
_entity_poly.pdbx_seq_one_letter_code
_entity_poly.pdbx_strand_id
1 'polypeptide(L)'
;MPTAPNQLSDGRMRYVLCLLALLWSVAADVPTDEERNTIMKLLTEIRGSVEPPASNMMFLDYSFQVESIVLKWITNCSYLPPLPEDLPSNVSDISVFNEGPKPTYEYVITQLGKEKAFYDYDKDECTDYCFNYRQMVVATANKVGCAQMKCESRANQSSPTYLTACLFTPSKIDMVDRPYTKGESCSACPKGLVCYVNQCAKPSDIPTTTTTSTTSSSSMISPVKVASLLILLLCLIA
;
A
#
# COMPACT_ATOMS: atom_id res chain seq x y z
N MET A 1 -65.89 -1.63 13.58
CA MET A 1 -64.79 -0.64 13.65
C MET A 1 -63.49 -1.36 13.35
N PRO A 2 -62.87 -1.18 12.18
CA PRO A 2 -61.55 -1.70 11.88
C PRO A 2 -60.47 -0.69 12.32
N THR A 3 -59.50 -1.17 13.08
CA THR A 3 -58.28 -0.45 13.47
C THR A 3 -57.35 -0.28 12.27
N ALA A 4 -56.91 0.95 12.03
CA ALA A 4 -55.93 1.28 10.99
C ALA A 4 -54.54 0.70 11.34
N PRO A 5 -53.76 0.18 10.38
CA PRO A 5 -52.42 -0.32 10.65
C PRO A 5 -51.42 0.84 10.81
N ASN A 6 -50.50 0.66 11.76
CA ASN A 6 -49.39 1.55 12.09
C ASN A 6 -48.50 1.86 10.88
N GLN A 7 -48.70 3.04 10.27
CA GLN A 7 -47.84 3.60 9.20
C GLN A 7 -46.62 4.37 9.72
N LEU A 8 -46.39 4.42 11.03
CA LEU A 8 -45.35 5.25 11.66
C LEU A 8 -44.00 4.51 11.89
N SER A 9 -43.97 3.19 11.63
CA SER A 9 -42.80 2.31 11.86
C SER A 9 -41.81 2.29 10.69
N ASP A 10 -42.28 2.52 9.46
CA ASP A 10 -41.51 2.29 8.23
C ASP A 10 -40.52 3.43 7.93
N GLY A 11 -40.96 4.68 8.09
CA GLY A 11 -40.10 5.85 7.89
C GLY A 11 -38.91 5.88 8.85
N ARG A 12 -39.10 5.48 10.10
CA ARG A 12 -38.04 5.51 11.13
C ARG A 12 -36.98 4.43 10.90
N MET A 13 -37.36 3.26 10.37
CA MET A 13 -36.42 2.22 9.96
C MET A 13 -35.63 2.62 8.71
N ARG A 14 -36.27 3.33 7.77
CA ARG A 14 -35.60 3.92 6.59
C ARG A 14 -34.58 5.00 6.97
N TYR A 15 -34.93 5.91 7.88
CA TYR A 15 -33.98 6.92 8.39
C TYR A 15 -32.77 6.29 9.08
N VAL A 16 -32.96 5.23 9.86
CA VAL A 16 -31.83 4.49 10.47
C VAL A 16 -30.97 3.81 9.42
N LEU A 17 -31.56 3.23 8.37
CA LEU A 17 -30.81 2.63 7.26
C LEU A 17 -30.02 3.68 6.45
N CYS A 18 -30.61 4.84 6.13
CA CYS A 18 -29.88 5.91 5.45
C CYS A 18 -28.79 6.51 6.37
N LEU A 19 -29.01 6.63 7.69
CA LEU A 19 -27.98 7.07 8.65
C LEU A 19 -26.83 6.04 8.81
N LEU A 20 -27.13 4.74 8.84
CA LEU A 20 -26.11 3.69 8.87
C LEU A 20 -25.30 3.65 7.55
N ALA A 21 -25.94 3.92 6.41
CA ALA A 21 -25.26 4.06 5.12
C ALA A 21 -24.37 5.33 5.07
N LEU A 22 -24.85 6.45 5.62
CA LEU A 22 -24.09 7.70 5.69
C LEU A 22 -22.91 7.60 6.68
N LEU A 23 -23.07 6.88 7.79
CA LEU A 23 -21.99 6.61 8.76
C LEU A 23 -20.90 5.67 8.22
N TRP A 24 -21.14 4.99 7.10
CA TRP A 24 -20.13 4.16 6.44
C TRP A 24 -19.20 4.92 5.49
N SER A 25 -19.35 6.25 5.41
CA SER A 25 -18.66 7.08 4.42
C SER A 25 -17.36 7.71 4.94
N VAL A 26 -16.62 7.03 5.82
CA VAL A 26 -15.20 7.35 6.03
C VAL A 26 -14.40 6.33 5.23
N ALA A 27 -14.30 6.56 3.93
CA ALA A 27 -13.49 5.72 3.06
C ALA A 27 -12.02 6.01 3.34
N ALA A 28 -11.40 5.14 4.13
CA ALA A 28 -9.97 4.92 4.06
C ALA A 28 -9.61 4.44 2.65
N ASP A 29 -8.74 5.17 1.94
CA ASP A 29 -8.30 4.82 0.59
C ASP A 29 -7.15 3.81 0.64
N VAL A 30 -7.50 2.54 0.86
CA VAL A 30 -6.60 1.43 0.55
C VAL A 30 -6.41 1.33 -0.97
N PRO A 31 -5.24 0.87 -1.47
CA PRO A 31 -5.03 0.62 -2.89
C PRO A 31 -6.13 -0.26 -3.51
N THR A 32 -6.40 -0.07 -4.79
CA THR A 32 -7.09 -1.04 -5.65
C THR A 32 -6.16 -2.17 -6.04
N ASP A 33 -6.68 -3.29 -6.57
CA ASP A 33 -5.82 -4.41 -7.00
C ASP A 33 -4.86 -4.00 -8.14
N GLU A 34 -5.29 -3.10 -9.03
CA GLU A 34 -4.43 -2.54 -10.07
C GLU A 34 -3.30 -1.69 -9.48
N GLU A 35 -3.60 -0.88 -8.47
CA GLU A 35 -2.58 -0.10 -7.75
C GLU A 35 -1.62 -1.02 -6.98
N ARG A 36 -2.11 -2.08 -6.32
CA ARG A 36 -1.25 -3.09 -5.66
C ARG A 36 -0.31 -3.75 -6.66
N ASN A 37 -0.81 -4.13 -7.83
CA ASN A 37 0.02 -4.70 -8.90
C ASN A 37 1.07 -3.69 -9.39
N THR A 38 0.70 -2.42 -9.51
CA THR A 38 1.61 -1.33 -9.89
C THR A 38 2.72 -1.13 -8.84
N ILE A 39 2.34 -1.09 -7.56
CA ILE A 39 3.27 -1.03 -6.42
C ILE A 39 4.26 -2.20 -6.50
N MET A 40 3.75 -3.42 -6.64
CA MET A 40 4.57 -4.64 -6.70
C MET A 40 5.54 -4.62 -7.88
N LYS A 41 5.07 -4.22 -9.06
CA LYS A 41 5.90 -4.11 -10.26
C LYS A 41 7.06 -3.14 -10.06
N LEU A 42 6.77 -1.92 -9.60
CA LEU A 42 7.79 -0.87 -9.43
C LEU A 42 8.81 -1.24 -8.36
N LEU A 43 8.35 -1.77 -7.22
CA LEU A 43 9.26 -2.22 -6.16
C LEU A 43 10.12 -3.40 -6.62
N THR A 44 9.56 -4.31 -7.41
CA THR A 44 10.33 -5.42 -8.03
C THR A 44 11.42 -4.87 -8.95
N GLU A 45 11.11 -3.89 -9.79
CA GLU A 45 12.07 -3.26 -10.71
C GLU A 45 13.17 -2.51 -9.93
N ILE A 46 12.81 -1.73 -8.92
CA ILE A 46 13.76 -0.98 -8.07
C ILE A 46 14.70 -1.93 -7.33
N ARG A 47 14.16 -2.98 -6.70
CA ARG A 47 14.94 -3.96 -5.92
C ARG A 47 15.79 -4.89 -6.79
N GLY A 48 15.31 -5.23 -7.99
CA GLY A 48 16.04 -6.06 -8.95
C GLY A 48 17.13 -5.32 -9.72
N SER A 49 17.18 -3.98 -9.65
CA SER A 49 18.11 -3.12 -10.38
C SER A 49 19.07 -2.34 -9.46
N VAL A 50 19.22 -2.76 -8.21
CA VAL A 50 20.17 -2.15 -7.28
C VAL A 50 21.61 -2.29 -7.79
N GLU A 51 22.42 -1.26 -7.55
CA GLU A 51 23.84 -1.24 -7.89
C GLU A 51 24.62 -0.79 -6.64
N PRO A 52 25.57 -1.58 -6.12
CA PRO A 52 25.99 -2.88 -6.63
C PRO A 52 24.92 -3.97 -6.49
N PRO A 53 25.02 -5.10 -7.21
CA PRO A 53 24.05 -6.19 -7.12
C PRO A 53 23.95 -6.77 -5.70
N ALA A 54 22.75 -7.23 -5.35
CA ALA A 54 22.42 -7.76 -4.04
C ALA A 54 22.37 -9.30 -4.04
N SER A 55 23.18 -9.93 -3.20
CA SER A 55 23.23 -11.40 -3.11
C SER A 55 22.04 -12.01 -2.37
N ASN A 56 21.36 -11.23 -1.52
CA ASN A 56 20.35 -11.72 -0.57
C ASN A 56 19.00 -10.97 -0.63
N MET A 57 18.72 -10.23 -1.71
CA MET A 57 17.49 -9.44 -1.83
C MET A 57 16.26 -10.34 -1.84
N MET A 58 15.41 -10.28 -0.81
CA MET A 58 14.16 -11.04 -0.79
C MET A 58 13.14 -10.45 -1.77
N PHE A 59 12.40 -11.32 -2.46
CA PHE A 59 11.25 -10.89 -3.26
C PHE A 59 10.12 -10.46 -2.31
N LEU A 60 9.45 -9.35 -2.65
CA LEU A 60 8.32 -8.86 -1.88
C LEU A 60 7.03 -9.57 -2.31
N ASP A 61 6.15 -9.84 -1.35
CA ASP A 61 4.74 -10.08 -1.60
C ASP A 61 3.90 -8.95 -1.02
N TYR A 62 2.79 -8.62 -1.67
CA TYR A 62 1.84 -7.69 -1.09
C TYR A 62 1.11 -8.31 0.11
N SER A 63 0.97 -7.56 1.20
CA SER A 63 0.30 -8.00 2.42
C SER A 63 -0.80 -7.04 2.83
N PHE A 64 -2.05 -7.50 2.75
CA PHE A 64 -3.22 -6.78 3.25
C PHE A 64 -3.15 -6.52 4.76
N GLN A 65 -2.50 -7.41 5.52
CA GLN A 65 -2.27 -7.18 6.95
C GLN A 65 -1.35 -5.98 7.18
N VAL A 66 -0.27 -5.86 6.41
CA VAL A 66 0.67 -4.74 6.50
C VAL A 66 0.01 -3.45 6.01
N GLU A 67 -0.76 -3.50 4.92
CA GLU A 67 -1.58 -2.39 4.44
C GLU A 67 -2.52 -1.85 5.52
N SER A 68 -3.20 -2.73 6.26
CA SER A 68 -4.10 -2.33 7.35
C SER A 68 -3.36 -1.62 8.48
N ILE A 69 -2.12 -2.02 8.78
CA ILE A 69 -1.27 -1.34 9.77
C ILE A 69 -0.89 0.04 9.26
N VAL A 70 -0.48 0.15 7.98
CA VAL A 70 -0.15 1.44 7.36
C VAL A 70 -1.34 2.38 7.41
N LEU A 71 -2.53 1.89 7.07
CA LEU A 71 -3.75 2.67 7.11
C LEU A 71 -4.02 3.21 8.54
N LYS A 72 -3.94 2.35 9.56
CA LYS A 72 -4.11 2.76 10.96
C LYS A 72 -3.10 3.84 11.35
N TRP A 73 -1.84 3.68 10.94
CA TRP A 73 -0.78 4.65 11.19
C TRP A 73 -1.06 6.02 10.56
N ILE A 74 -1.44 6.06 9.27
CA ILE A 74 -1.60 7.33 8.55
C ILE A 74 -2.97 8.00 8.75
N THR A 75 -3.89 7.38 9.50
CA THR A 75 -5.26 7.89 9.68
C THR A 75 -5.29 9.31 10.25
N ASN A 76 -4.33 9.65 11.12
CA ASN A 76 -4.23 10.99 11.72
C ASN A 76 -3.25 11.92 10.99
N CYS A 77 -2.78 11.54 9.79
CA CYS A 77 -1.78 12.30 9.03
C CYS A 77 -0.54 12.69 9.85
N SER A 78 -0.10 11.76 10.71
CA SER A 78 1.08 11.93 11.53
C SER A 78 2.34 11.91 10.66
N TYR A 79 3.28 12.82 10.96
CA TYR A 79 4.64 12.76 10.41
C TYR A 79 5.52 11.75 11.15
N LEU A 80 5.09 11.30 12.34
CA LEU A 80 5.84 10.34 13.14
C LEU A 80 5.57 8.91 12.64
N PRO A 81 6.61 8.05 12.54
CA PRO A 81 6.46 6.64 12.18
C PRO A 81 5.54 5.88 13.17
N PRO A 82 5.03 4.70 12.78
CA PRO A 82 4.16 3.92 13.66
C PRO A 82 4.90 3.50 14.93
N LEU A 83 4.19 3.49 16.06
CA LEU A 83 4.78 3.07 17.33
C LEU A 83 5.19 1.59 17.24
N PRO A 84 6.34 1.18 17.83
CA PRO A 84 6.79 -0.21 17.80
C PRO A 84 5.76 -1.22 18.30
N GLU A 85 4.91 -0.83 19.26
CA GLU A 85 3.85 -1.65 19.84
C GLU A 85 2.73 -2.00 18.83
N ASP A 86 2.54 -1.17 17.80
CA ASP A 86 1.57 -1.38 16.72
C ASP A 86 2.12 -2.24 15.57
N LEU A 87 3.41 -2.64 15.64
CA LEU A 87 4.09 -3.33 14.56
C LEU A 87 4.27 -4.83 14.84
N PRO A 88 4.02 -5.72 13.86
CA PRO A 88 4.14 -7.16 14.04
C PRO A 88 5.60 -7.62 14.17
N SER A 89 6.53 -6.78 13.74
CA SER A 89 7.99 -6.94 13.80
C SER A 89 8.63 -5.59 13.50
N ASN A 90 9.95 -5.53 13.47
CA ASN A 90 10.63 -4.36 12.92
C ASN A 90 10.22 -4.14 11.46
N VAL A 91 10.08 -2.88 11.08
CA VAL A 91 9.66 -2.46 9.75
C VAL A 91 10.60 -1.39 9.22
N SER A 92 10.71 -1.32 7.90
CA SER A 92 11.15 -0.11 7.22
C SER A 92 9.92 0.60 6.71
N ASP A 93 9.87 1.91 6.83
CA ASP A 93 8.79 2.74 6.32
C ASP A 93 9.29 3.73 5.26
N ILE A 94 8.39 4.07 4.34
CA ILE A 94 8.49 5.29 3.53
C ILE A 94 7.21 6.08 3.73
N SER A 95 7.31 7.39 3.80
CA SER A 95 6.15 8.28 3.90
C SER A 95 6.42 9.62 3.22
N VAL A 96 5.43 10.13 2.49
CA VAL A 96 5.54 11.41 1.79
C VAL A 96 4.21 12.14 1.77
N PHE A 97 4.27 13.45 1.98
CA PHE A 97 3.14 14.36 1.81
C PHE A 97 3.21 15.00 0.42
N ASN A 98 2.10 14.96 -0.31
CA ASN A 98 1.95 15.62 -1.61
C ASN A 98 0.80 16.62 -1.54
N GLU A 99 1.08 17.88 -1.87
CA GLU A 99 0.07 18.92 -2.02
C GLU A 99 -0.59 18.84 -3.41
N GLY A 100 -1.88 19.14 -3.49
CA GLY A 100 -2.64 19.15 -4.74
C GLY A 100 -3.46 17.87 -4.97
N PRO A 101 -3.69 17.48 -6.23
CA PRO A 101 -4.46 16.28 -6.56
C PRO A 101 -3.86 15.01 -5.92
N LYS A 102 -4.72 14.02 -5.62
CA LYS A 102 -4.28 12.73 -5.09
C LYS A 102 -3.19 12.14 -6.01
N PRO A 103 -1.97 11.88 -5.50
CA PRO A 103 -0.91 11.31 -6.32
C PRO A 103 -1.17 9.83 -6.58
N THR A 104 -0.75 9.32 -7.74
CA THR A 104 -0.78 7.87 -8.00
C THR A 104 0.36 7.19 -7.24
N TYR A 105 0.18 5.92 -6.87
CA TYR A 105 1.27 5.12 -6.30
C TYR A 105 2.46 5.01 -7.27
N GLU A 106 2.19 4.95 -8.58
CA GLU A 106 3.24 4.96 -9.60
C GLU A 106 4.12 6.20 -9.49
N TYR A 107 3.51 7.38 -9.39
CA TYR A 107 4.22 8.63 -9.23
C TYR A 107 5.06 8.61 -7.94
N VAL A 108 4.45 8.29 -6.80
CA VAL A 108 5.13 8.32 -5.50
C VAL A 108 6.33 7.38 -5.47
N ILE A 109 6.13 6.09 -5.79
CA ILE A 109 7.18 5.07 -5.73
C ILE A 109 8.31 5.40 -6.71
N THR A 110 7.96 5.91 -7.90
CA THR A 110 8.97 6.31 -8.89
C THR A 110 9.80 7.50 -8.39
N GLN A 111 9.19 8.52 -7.78
CA GLN A 111 9.96 9.66 -7.26
C GLN A 111 10.86 9.27 -6.10
N LEU A 112 10.36 8.48 -5.15
CA LEU A 112 11.15 7.99 -4.02
C LEU A 112 12.29 7.07 -4.50
N GLY A 113 12.04 6.24 -5.53
CA GLY A 113 13.07 5.41 -6.14
C GLY A 113 14.21 6.18 -6.82
N LYS A 114 13.98 7.43 -7.26
CA LYS A 114 15.04 8.28 -7.85
C LYS A 114 16.07 8.75 -6.85
N GLU A 115 15.76 8.69 -5.56
CA GLU A 115 16.73 8.95 -4.49
C GLU A 115 17.95 7.99 -4.55
N LYS A 116 17.86 6.89 -5.32
CA LYS A 116 19.00 6.04 -5.74
C LYS A 116 20.20 6.87 -6.21
N ALA A 117 19.97 7.97 -6.94
CA ALA A 117 21.04 8.82 -7.46
C ALA A 117 21.89 9.48 -6.37
N PHE A 118 21.38 9.52 -5.13
CA PHE A 118 22.03 10.17 -3.99
C PHE A 118 22.65 9.19 -2.99
N TYR A 119 22.49 7.87 -3.17
CA TYR A 119 23.05 6.87 -2.27
C TYR A 119 24.31 6.23 -2.85
N ASP A 120 25.43 6.32 -2.14
CA ASP A 120 26.66 5.59 -2.42
C ASP A 120 26.74 4.36 -1.50
N TYR A 121 26.48 3.18 -2.07
CA TYR A 121 26.49 1.93 -1.29
C TYR A 121 27.86 1.60 -0.70
N ASP A 122 28.94 1.85 -1.44
CA ASP A 122 30.28 1.44 -1.00
C ASP A 122 30.73 2.30 0.19
N LYS A 123 30.37 3.59 0.21
CA LYS A 123 30.59 4.49 1.36
C LYS A 123 29.52 4.37 2.45
N ASP A 124 28.34 3.85 2.10
CA ASP A 124 27.13 3.89 2.93
C ASP A 124 26.73 5.33 3.32
N GLU A 125 26.91 6.25 2.36
CA GLU A 125 26.69 7.68 2.54
C GLU A 125 25.68 8.20 1.54
N CYS A 126 25.04 9.31 1.89
CA CYS A 126 24.11 10.00 1.01
C CYS A 126 24.58 11.40 0.68
N THR A 127 24.65 11.70 -0.61
CA THR A 127 25.05 13.04 -1.12
C THR A 127 23.90 14.04 -1.04
N ASP A 128 22.67 13.55 -0.97
CA ASP A 128 21.43 14.27 -0.69
C ASP A 128 20.44 13.31 0.00
N TYR A 129 19.18 13.69 0.19
CA TYR A 129 18.17 12.85 0.81
C TYR A 129 17.98 11.53 0.03
N CYS A 130 18.26 10.42 0.72
CA CYS A 130 18.29 9.06 0.17
C CYS A 130 17.44 8.05 0.96
N PHE A 131 16.79 8.54 2.04
CA PHE A 131 16.24 7.67 3.07
C PHE A 131 15.19 6.74 2.46
N ASN A 132 14.23 7.26 1.70
CA ASN A 132 13.16 6.41 1.16
C ASN A 132 13.70 5.33 0.24
N TYR A 133 14.68 5.66 -0.62
CA TYR A 133 15.31 4.63 -1.46
C TYR A 133 15.94 3.52 -0.63
N ARG A 134 16.72 3.86 0.42
CA ARG A 134 17.35 2.86 1.32
C ARG A 134 16.30 1.96 1.96
N GLN A 135 15.17 2.52 2.38
CA GLN A 135 14.04 1.77 2.96
C GLN A 135 13.40 0.80 1.95
N MET A 136 13.22 1.23 0.69
CA MET A 136 12.62 0.40 -0.38
C MET A 136 13.48 -0.81 -0.76
N VAL A 137 14.81 -0.71 -0.58
CA VAL A 137 15.77 -1.75 -0.99
C VAL A 137 16.32 -2.57 0.19
N VAL A 138 15.64 -2.55 1.35
CA VAL A 138 16.00 -3.42 2.48
C VAL A 138 15.78 -4.89 2.10
N ALA A 139 16.87 -5.66 2.05
CA ALA A 139 16.88 -7.03 1.56
C ALA A 139 16.12 -8.02 2.45
N THR A 140 16.01 -7.78 3.75
CA THR A 140 15.31 -8.70 4.67
C THR A 140 13.80 -8.67 4.48
N ALA A 141 13.26 -7.56 3.97
CA ALA A 141 11.83 -7.41 3.79
C ALA A 141 11.33 -8.30 2.66
N ASN A 142 10.31 -9.09 2.96
CA ASN A 142 9.62 -9.95 1.99
C ASN A 142 8.11 -9.68 1.91
N LYS A 143 7.60 -8.72 2.68
CA LYS A 143 6.23 -8.22 2.60
C LYS A 143 6.21 -6.71 2.49
N VAL A 144 5.24 -6.19 1.75
CA VAL A 144 4.95 -4.75 1.67
C VAL A 144 3.44 -4.51 1.77
N GLY A 145 3.05 -3.39 2.36
CA GLY A 145 1.69 -2.87 2.29
C GLY A 145 1.74 -1.35 2.26
N CYS A 146 0.83 -0.72 1.52
CA CYS A 146 0.78 0.72 1.33
C CYS A 146 -0.63 1.26 1.55
N ALA A 147 -0.74 2.52 1.95
CA ALA A 147 -2.01 3.22 2.05
C ALA A 147 -1.84 4.71 1.74
N GLN A 148 -2.96 5.35 1.40
CA GLN A 148 -3.05 6.79 1.19
C GLN A 148 -4.15 7.39 2.05
N MET A 149 -3.89 8.57 2.60
CA MET A 149 -4.86 9.32 3.38
C MET A 149 -4.90 10.77 2.90
N LYS A 150 -6.11 11.29 2.69
CA LYS A 150 -6.30 12.72 2.50
C LYS A 150 -6.21 13.40 3.86
N CYS A 151 -5.29 14.34 3.99
CA CYS A 151 -5.08 15.10 5.21
C CYS A 151 -5.92 16.37 5.21
N GLU A 152 -6.45 16.72 6.37
CA GLU A 152 -7.15 17.99 6.53
C GLU A 152 -6.21 19.16 6.22
N SER A 153 -6.71 20.09 5.43
CA SER A 153 -6.00 21.30 5.07
C SER A 153 -5.78 22.14 6.33
N ARG A 154 -4.55 22.58 6.61
CA ARG A 154 -4.34 23.57 7.67
C ARG A 154 -5.11 24.84 7.32
N ALA A 155 -5.58 25.59 8.32
CA ALA A 155 -6.18 26.90 8.08
C ALA A 155 -5.19 27.74 7.22
N ASN A 156 -5.64 28.21 6.05
CA ASN A 156 -4.89 28.91 4.99
C ASN A 156 -4.23 28.06 3.87
N GLN A 157 -4.45 26.74 3.81
CA GLN A 157 -4.04 25.94 2.65
C GLN A 157 -5.17 25.84 1.60
N SER A 158 -4.88 26.30 0.39
CA SER A 158 -5.84 26.34 -0.73
C SER A 158 -6.01 25.00 -1.44
N SER A 159 -5.11 24.03 -1.19
CA SER A 159 -5.07 22.73 -1.86
C SER A 159 -5.08 21.60 -0.84
N PRO A 160 -5.72 20.45 -1.15
CA PRO A 160 -5.67 19.29 -0.27
C PRO A 160 -4.24 18.74 -0.20
N THR A 161 -3.92 18.08 0.91
CA THR A 161 -2.66 17.35 1.08
C THR A 161 -2.97 15.87 1.21
N TYR A 162 -2.14 15.01 0.61
CA TYR A 162 -2.26 13.56 0.71
C TYR A 162 -0.98 12.97 1.31
N LEU A 163 -1.12 12.11 2.31
CA LEU A 163 -0.04 11.29 2.85
C LEU A 163 -0.08 9.92 2.16
N THR A 164 1.01 9.54 1.50
CA THR A 164 1.25 8.18 1.01
C THR A 164 2.29 7.53 1.90
N ALA A 165 2.03 6.31 2.38
CA ALA A 165 3.01 5.54 3.13
C ALA A 165 3.03 4.07 2.72
N CYS A 166 4.17 3.42 2.90
CA CYS A 166 4.32 1.97 2.81
C CYS A 166 5.17 1.45 3.95
N LEU A 167 4.87 0.23 4.39
CA LEU A 167 5.69 -0.54 5.34
C LEU A 167 6.24 -1.78 4.67
N PHE A 168 7.53 -2.04 4.92
CA PHE A 168 8.28 -3.20 4.46
C PHE A 168 8.66 -4.05 5.68
N THR A 169 8.35 -5.34 5.66
CA THR A 169 8.57 -6.23 6.79
C THR A 169 9.08 -7.62 6.36
N PRO A 170 9.93 -8.28 7.16
CA PRO A 170 10.62 -7.74 8.33
C PRO A 170 11.82 -6.86 7.94
N SER A 171 12.11 -5.85 8.76
CA SER A 171 13.35 -5.10 8.67
C SER A 171 14.29 -5.41 9.85
N LYS A 172 15.51 -4.88 9.82
CA LYS A 172 16.40 -4.86 10.99
C LYS A 172 16.07 -3.64 11.84
N ILE A 173 16.23 -3.75 13.17
CA ILE A 173 16.01 -2.63 14.12
C ILE A 173 16.93 -1.47 13.78
N ASP A 174 18.19 -1.81 13.48
CA ASP A 174 19.25 -0.85 13.29
C ASP A 174 19.55 -0.76 11.78
N MET A 175 18.77 0.03 11.04
CA MET A 175 19.08 0.38 9.63
C MET A 175 20.33 1.28 9.50
N VAL A 176 21.21 1.23 10.50
CA VAL A 176 22.55 1.80 10.51
C VAL A 176 23.43 1.09 9.49
N ASP A 177 23.14 -0.17 9.19
CA ASP A 177 23.84 -0.95 8.16
C ASP A 177 23.28 -0.73 6.75
N ARG A 178 24.06 -1.11 5.75
CA ARG A 178 23.66 -1.17 4.33
C ARG A 178 22.35 -1.97 4.15
N PRO A 179 21.47 -1.55 3.24
CA PRO A 179 20.14 -2.13 3.10
C PRO A 179 20.16 -3.58 2.58
N TYR A 180 21.24 -4.01 1.93
CA TYR A 180 21.41 -5.36 1.41
C TYR A 180 22.89 -5.77 1.40
N THR A 181 23.18 -7.05 1.14
CA THR A 181 24.55 -7.57 1.02
C THR A 181 25.00 -7.54 -0.43
N LYS A 182 26.09 -6.82 -0.72
CA LYS A 182 26.74 -6.81 -2.05
C LYS A 182 27.18 -8.21 -2.45
N GLY A 183 26.92 -8.59 -3.69
CA GLY A 183 27.40 -9.84 -4.28
C GLY A 183 26.58 -10.22 -5.51
N GLU A 184 26.97 -11.28 -6.21
CA GLU A 184 26.22 -11.78 -7.36
C GLU A 184 24.75 -12.00 -6.98
N SER A 185 23.82 -11.51 -7.80
CA SER A 185 22.39 -11.61 -7.54
C SER A 185 21.99 -13.03 -7.15
N CYS A 186 21.21 -13.17 -6.08
CA CYS A 186 20.73 -14.45 -5.55
C CYS A 186 21.79 -15.43 -5.03
N SER A 187 23.09 -15.09 -5.03
CA SER A 187 24.15 -16.00 -4.54
C SER A 187 24.08 -16.33 -3.05
N ALA A 188 23.32 -15.57 -2.27
CA ALA A 188 23.11 -15.76 -0.84
C ALA A 188 21.62 -15.91 -0.47
N CYS A 189 20.80 -16.45 -1.37
CA CYS A 189 19.40 -16.73 -1.05
C CYS A 189 19.25 -17.82 0.02
N PRO A 190 18.31 -17.65 0.98
CA PRO A 190 17.95 -18.72 1.91
C PRO A 190 17.56 -20.04 1.21
N LYS A 191 17.87 -21.16 1.86
CA LYS A 191 17.57 -22.50 1.33
C LYS A 191 16.07 -22.66 1.03
N GLY A 192 15.76 -23.19 -0.15
CA GLY A 192 14.38 -23.43 -0.60
C GLY A 192 13.78 -22.27 -1.39
N LEU A 193 14.48 -21.14 -1.51
CA LEU A 193 14.13 -20.05 -2.41
C LEU A 193 14.83 -20.19 -3.75
N VAL A 194 14.26 -19.56 -4.76
CA VAL A 194 14.76 -19.53 -6.13
C VAL A 194 15.05 -18.11 -6.55
N CYS A 195 15.95 -17.95 -7.53
CA CYS A 195 16.22 -16.64 -8.09
C CYS A 195 15.12 -16.27 -9.10
N TYR A 196 14.45 -15.15 -8.85
CA TYR A 196 13.46 -14.55 -9.73
C TYR A 196 13.75 -13.06 -9.83
N VAL A 197 14.01 -12.56 -11.05
CA VAL A 197 14.30 -11.14 -11.32
C VAL A 197 15.30 -10.51 -10.33
N ASN A 198 16.44 -11.18 -10.14
CA ASN A 198 17.52 -10.81 -9.21
C ASN A 198 17.15 -10.82 -7.72
N GLN A 199 16.09 -11.53 -7.34
CA GLN A 199 15.58 -11.59 -5.97
C GLN A 199 15.29 -13.03 -5.53
N CYS A 200 15.35 -13.28 -4.23
CA CYS A 200 15.06 -14.56 -3.59
C CYS A 200 13.54 -14.71 -3.40
N ALA A 201 12.89 -15.46 -4.27
CA ALA A 201 11.45 -15.69 -4.25
C ALA A 201 11.12 -17.11 -3.78
N LYS A 202 9.95 -17.30 -3.17
CA LYS A 202 9.42 -18.66 -3.03
C LYS A 202 8.90 -19.10 -4.40
N PRO A 203 8.99 -20.39 -4.75
CA PRO A 203 8.43 -20.89 -6.00
C PRO A 203 6.94 -20.57 -6.21
N SER A 204 6.17 -20.43 -5.13
CA SER A 204 4.75 -20.05 -5.15
C SER A 204 4.48 -18.61 -5.59
N ASP A 205 5.46 -17.73 -5.43
CA ASP A 205 5.30 -16.29 -5.61
C ASP A 205 5.67 -15.87 -7.04
N ILE A 206 6.23 -16.80 -7.84
CA ILE A 206 6.58 -16.58 -9.24
C ILE A 206 5.32 -16.71 -10.10
N PRO A 207 4.99 -15.71 -10.92
CA PRO A 207 3.95 -15.84 -11.93
C PRO A 207 4.28 -17.00 -12.88
N THR A 208 3.51 -18.08 -12.84
CA THR A 208 3.68 -19.19 -13.77
C THR A 208 3.37 -18.72 -15.19
N THR A 209 4.39 -18.63 -16.05
CA THR A 209 4.21 -18.39 -17.48
C THR A 209 3.59 -19.62 -18.14
N THR A 210 2.29 -19.84 -17.95
CA THR A 210 1.52 -20.82 -18.75
C THR A 210 0.92 -20.08 -19.94
N THR A 211 1.48 -20.29 -21.12
CA THR A 211 0.81 -20.05 -22.40
C THR A 211 -0.54 -20.76 -22.38
N THR A 212 -1.68 -20.04 -22.44
CA THR A 212 -2.97 -20.45 -23.08
C THR A 212 -4.06 -19.36 -22.92
N SER A 213 -4.48 -18.82 -24.08
CA SER A 213 -5.77 -18.22 -24.47
C SER A 213 -6.48 -17.15 -23.62
N THR A 214 -6.64 -15.99 -24.27
CA THR A 214 -7.63 -14.94 -24.03
C THR A 214 -9.01 -15.52 -23.74
N THR A 215 -9.50 -15.32 -22.51
CA THR A 215 -10.94 -15.40 -22.22
C THR A 215 -11.32 -14.07 -21.59
N SER A 216 -12.12 -13.29 -22.32
CA SER A 216 -12.66 -12.01 -21.90
C SER A 216 -13.51 -12.18 -20.63
N SER A 217 -13.02 -11.64 -19.52
CA SER A 217 -13.73 -11.53 -18.26
C SER A 217 -14.59 -10.26 -18.26
N SER A 218 -15.91 -10.45 -18.24
CA SER A 218 -16.88 -9.40 -18.03
C SER A 218 -16.81 -8.89 -16.59
N SER A 219 -16.81 -7.56 -16.43
CA SER A 219 -16.84 -6.88 -15.14
C SER A 219 -18.16 -7.14 -14.42
N MET A 220 -18.19 -8.12 -13.52
CA MET A 220 -19.29 -8.30 -12.57
C MET A 220 -19.18 -7.21 -11.50
N ILE A 221 -20.17 -6.31 -11.47
CA ILE A 221 -20.30 -5.30 -10.42
C ILE A 221 -20.57 -6.03 -9.11
N SER A 222 -19.75 -5.79 -8.08
CA SER A 222 -19.92 -6.38 -6.75
C SER A 222 -21.36 -6.16 -6.24
N PRO A 223 -22.04 -7.20 -5.71
CA PRO A 223 -23.40 -7.10 -5.22
C PRO A 223 -23.55 -6.04 -4.12
N VAL A 224 -22.45 -5.70 -3.44
CA VAL A 224 -22.38 -4.62 -2.44
C VAL A 224 -22.60 -3.25 -3.09
N LYS A 225 -21.98 -2.99 -4.26
CA LYS A 225 -22.14 -1.71 -4.98
C LYS A 225 -23.56 -1.56 -5.55
N VAL A 226 -24.16 -2.65 -6.02
CA VAL A 226 -25.55 -2.67 -6.52
C VAL A 226 -26.54 -2.42 -5.38
N ALA A 227 -26.33 -3.08 -4.22
CA ALA A 227 -27.16 -2.87 -3.04
C ALA A 227 -27.05 -1.42 -2.51
N SER A 228 -25.85 -0.85 -2.46
CA SER A 228 -25.64 0.54 -2.05
C SER A 228 -26.30 1.55 -3.01
N LEU A 229 -26.24 1.32 -4.33
CA LEU A 229 -26.89 2.19 -5.31
C LEU A 229 -28.43 2.14 -5.20
N LEU A 230 -28.98 0.93 -5.01
CA LEU A 230 -30.43 0.73 -4.83
C LEU A 230 -30.92 1.38 -3.54
N ILE A 231 -30.16 1.28 -2.45
CA ILE A 231 -30.49 1.94 -1.17
C ILE A 231 -30.46 3.47 -1.31
N LEU A 232 -29.47 4.02 -2.03
CA LEU A 232 -29.39 5.46 -2.34
C LEU A 232 -30.57 5.94 -3.20
N LEU A 233 -30.93 5.18 -4.25
CA LEU A 233 -32.11 5.45 -5.08
C LEU A 233 -33.41 5.41 -4.26
N LEU A 234 -33.55 4.45 -3.34
CA LEU A 234 -34.71 4.36 -2.46
C LEU A 234 -34.77 5.49 -1.42
N CYS A 235 -33.62 6.06 -1.00
CA CYS A 235 -33.58 7.27 -0.15
C CYS A 235 -33.89 8.56 -0.95
N LEU A 236 -33.72 8.59 -2.30
CA LEU A 236 -33.96 9.77 -3.16
C LEU A 236 -35.40 9.90 -3.70
N ILE A 237 -36.13 8.79 -3.79
CA ILE A 237 -37.51 8.75 -4.35
C ILE A 237 -38.58 8.87 -3.22
N ALA A 238 -38.16 9.16 -1.99
CA ALA A 238 -39.02 9.25 -0.80
C ALA A 238 -39.15 10.69 -0.29
#